data_AF-A0AAJ5YV71-F1
#
_entry.id   AF-A0AAJ5YV71-F1
#
_cell.length_a   1.000
_cell.length_b   1.000
_cell.length_c   1.000
_cell.angle_alpha   90.00
_cell.angle_beta   90.00
_cell.angle_gamma   90.00
#
_symmetry.space_group_name_H-M   'P 1'
#
loop_
_entity.id
_entity.type
_entity.pdbx_description
1 polymer ?
#
loop_
_entity_poly.entity_id
_entity_poly.type
_entity_poly.pdbx_seq_one_letter_code
_entity_poly.pdbx_strand_id
1 'polypeptide(L)'
;MSQIVLPSFPTVQIDQRRWASNLGPRRTKYRKSQKGRVPFPLGGSVKGTTVSQGIYGLRTLQPCRLSAMQLSAAETVLKRKLKVVRGSQVFMRVFPDVPVCVKGNETRMGKGKGTFEFWACRVPVGRVLFEIGGHVEVRPEVAKEGTLNESHLALRLAAAKLPIRTEFITASTPPRLGREVDVNLASALPSIKAES
;
A
#
# COMPACT_ATOMS: atom_id res chain seq x y z
N MET A 1 29.75 -27.47 54.02
CA MET A 1 28.74 -26.60 53.37
C MET A 1 29.10 -26.42 51.91
N SER A 2 28.72 -27.38 51.05
CA SER A 2 29.03 -27.34 49.61
C SER A 2 27.93 -26.58 48.87
N GLN A 3 28.23 -25.40 48.35
CA GLN A 3 27.32 -24.64 47.50
C GLN A 3 27.16 -25.36 46.15
N ILE A 4 25.92 -25.72 45.83
CA ILE A 4 25.52 -26.26 44.53
C ILE A 4 25.48 -25.07 43.56
N VAL A 5 26.41 -25.01 42.61
CA VAL A 5 26.40 -24.03 41.52
C VAL A 5 25.39 -24.52 40.49
N LEU A 6 24.23 -23.86 40.42
CA LEU A 6 23.24 -24.13 39.36
C LEU A 6 23.80 -23.67 38.00
N PRO A 7 23.60 -24.44 36.92
CA PRO A 7 24.04 -24.03 35.60
C PRO A 7 23.28 -22.77 35.18
N SER A 8 24.00 -21.71 34.80
CA SER A 8 23.41 -20.54 34.18
C SER A 8 22.88 -20.93 32.80
N PHE A 9 21.55 -20.87 32.64
CA PHE A 9 20.95 -21.02 31.33
C PHE A 9 21.51 -19.94 30.40
N PRO A 10 21.92 -20.28 29.16
CA PRO A 10 22.36 -19.27 28.23
C PRO A 10 21.19 -18.31 28.01
N THR A 11 21.35 -17.05 28.41
CA THR A 11 20.48 -15.97 27.98
C THR A 11 20.44 -16.03 26.48
N VAL A 12 19.30 -16.47 25.90
CA VAL A 12 19.05 -16.32 24.48
C VAL A 12 19.13 -14.81 24.27
N GLN A 13 20.26 -14.33 23.78
CA GLN A 13 20.33 -13.01 23.19
C GLN A 13 19.38 -13.11 22.02
N ILE A 14 18.14 -12.65 22.23
CA ILE A 14 17.24 -12.31 21.16
C ILE A 14 18.00 -11.19 20.47
N ASP A 15 18.80 -11.56 19.48
CA ASP A 15 19.33 -10.65 18.49
C ASP A 15 18.10 -9.90 18.01
N GLN A 16 17.94 -8.68 18.53
CA GLN A 16 16.91 -7.77 18.12
C GLN A 16 17.28 -7.40 16.71
N ARG A 17 16.98 -8.29 15.76
CA ARG A 17 16.96 -7.98 14.35
C ARG A 17 15.97 -6.85 14.24
N ARG A 18 16.49 -5.62 14.23
CA ARG A 18 15.72 -4.42 13.96
C ARG A 18 15.13 -4.61 12.57
N TRP A 19 13.89 -5.13 12.50
CA TRP A 19 13.13 -5.19 11.26
C TRP A 19 12.67 -3.78 10.90
N ALA A 20 13.61 -2.90 10.60
CA ALA A 20 13.35 -1.53 10.19
C ALA A 20 13.11 -1.44 8.68
N SER A 21 12.27 -2.33 8.13
CA SER A 21 11.64 -2.08 6.84
C SER A 21 10.17 -1.79 7.09
N ASN A 22 9.76 -0.53 6.90
CA ASN A 22 8.42 0.00 7.18
C ASN A 22 7.27 -0.78 6.49
N LEU A 23 7.57 -1.65 5.52
CA LEU A 23 6.59 -2.39 4.70
C LEU A 23 7.01 -3.86 4.51
N GLY A 24 6.91 -4.67 5.56
CA GLY A 24 7.08 -6.12 5.48
C GLY A 24 6.41 -6.84 6.66
N PRO A 25 5.80 -8.03 6.47
CA PRO A 25 5.15 -8.76 7.54
C PRO A 25 6.16 -9.24 8.58
N ARG A 26 5.87 -9.01 9.85
CA ARG A 26 6.74 -9.40 10.98
C ARG A 26 6.89 -10.92 11.12
N ARG A 27 5.86 -11.69 10.75
CA ARG A 27 5.83 -13.16 10.84
C ARG A 27 5.25 -13.73 9.55
N THR A 28 5.89 -14.75 8.99
CA THR A 28 5.40 -15.46 7.80
C THR A 28 5.58 -16.96 8.01
N LYS A 29 4.57 -17.76 7.63
CA LYS A 29 4.64 -19.24 7.75
C LYS A 29 5.79 -19.83 6.92
N TYR A 30 6.04 -19.29 5.73
CA TYR A 30 7.10 -19.73 4.82
C TYR A 30 7.97 -18.56 4.38
N ARG A 31 9.30 -18.75 4.37
CA ARG A 31 10.25 -17.73 3.92
C ARG A 31 10.31 -17.55 2.40
N LYS A 32 9.91 -18.57 1.63
CA LYS A 32 9.93 -18.58 0.16
C LYS A 32 8.54 -18.90 -0.37
N SER A 33 7.98 -18.07 -1.24
CA SER A 33 6.63 -18.26 -1.81
C SER A 33 6.66 -18.52 -3.32
N GLN A 34 5.77 -19.37 -3.85
CA GLN A 34 5.64 -19.52 -5.30
C GLN A 34 5.21 -18.18 -5.95
N LYS A 35 5.60 -17.98 -7.21
CA LYS A 35 5.38 -16.71 -7.93
C LYS A 35 3.89 -16.31 -7.98
N GLY A 36 2.99 -17.29 -8.19
CA GLY A 36 1.55 -17.06 -8.36
C GLY A 36 1.23 -16.16 -9.56
N ARG A 37 0.00 -15.65 -9.62
CA ARG A 37 -0.50 -14.67 -10.62
C ARG A 37 -1.25 -13.56 -9.90
N VAL A 38 -1.34 -12.39 -10.53
CA VAL A 38 -2.19 -11.30 -10.02
C VAL A 38 -3.64 -11.72 -10.26
N PRO A 39 -4.52 -11.69 -9.24
CA PRO A 39 -5.90 -12.07 -9.43
C PRO A 39 -6.58 -11.10 -10.40
N PHE A 40 -7.33 -11.64 -11.36
CA PHE A 40 -8.22 -10.85 -12.21
C PHE A 40 -9.66 -11.02 -11.68
N PRO A 41 -10.41 -9.94 -11.41
CA PRO A 41 -11.74 -10.04 -10.83
C PRO A 41 -12.78 -10.37 -11.91
N LEU A 42 -12.92 -11.65 -12.30
CA LEU A 42 -13.96 -12.07 -13.24
C LEU A 42 -15.36 -12.02 -12.61
N GLY A 43 -15.48 -12.33 -11.31
CA GLY A 43 -16.77 -12.46 -10.62
C GLY A 43 -17.36 -11.15 -10.09
N GLY A 44 -17.15 -10.00 -10.73
CA GLY A 44 -17.81 -8.77 -10.28
C GLY A 44 -17.21 -8.13 -9.01
N SER A 45 -15.99 -8.48 -8.59
CA SER A 45 -15.47 -8.03 -7.28
C SER A 45 -15.09 -6.55 -7.28
N VAL A 46 -15.89 -5.75 -6.58
CA VAL A 46 -15.70 -4.30 -6.37
C VAL A 46 -14.83 -3.99 -5.14
N LYS A 47 -14.35 -5.02 -4.42
CA LYS A 47 -13.67 -4.86 -3.13
C LYS A 47 -12.43 -3.97 -3.24
N GLY A 48 -12.48 -2.85 -2.51
CA GLY A 48 -11.35 -1.95 -2.36
C GLY A 48 -11.00 -1.16 -3.63
N THR A 49 -12.02 -0.93 -4.48
CA THR A 49 -11.96 -0.06 -5.66
C THR A 49 -12.52 1.34 -5.42
N THR A 50 -13.12 1.55 -4.25
CA THR A 50 -13.67 2.81 -3.74
C THR A 50 -12.79 3.39 -2.63
N VAL A 51 -12.86 4.71 -2.44
CA VAL A 51 -12.24 5.39 -1.29
C VAL A 51 -13.04 5.05 -0.03
N SER A 52 -12.37 4.79 1.09
CA SER A 52 -13.08 4.48 2.34
C SER A 52 -12.54 5.15 3.59
N GLN A 53 -11.26 5.56 3.63
CA GLN A 53 -10.67 6.26 4.79
C GLN A 53 -10.37 7.72 4.47
N GLY A 54 -9.91 8.01 3.25
CA GLY A 54 -9.60 9.37 2.81
C GLY A 54 -10.73 10.08 2.08
N ILE A 55 -10.40 11.29 1.60
CA ILE A 55 -11.27 12.10 0.72
C ILE A 55 -10.87 11.85 -0.74
N TYR A 56 -9.56 11.77 -0.98
CA TYR A 56 -8.97 11.54 -2.29
C TYR A 56 -8.15 10.26 -2.30
N GLY A 57 -8.02 9.63 -3.47
CA GLY A 57 -7.24 8.41 -3.61
C GLY A 57 -6.57 8.25 -4.97
N LEU A 58 -5.65 7.28 -5.01
CA LEU A 58 -4.96 6.84 -6.23
C LEU A 58 -5.33 5.39 -6.52
N ARG A 59 -5.98 5.16 -7.67
CA ARG A 59 -6.47 3.86 -8.11
C ARG A 59 -5.66 3.31 -9.28
N THR A 60 -5.52 1.99 -9.38
CA THR A 60 -4.81 1.33 -10.49
C THR A 60 -5.70 1.15 -11.72
N LEU A 61 -5.14 1.39 -12.92
CA LEU A 61 -5.80 1.10 -14.20
C LEU A 61 -5.38 -0.24 -14.80
N GLN A 62 -4.27 -0.81 -14.30
CA GLN A 62 -3.65 -2.01 -14.85
C GLN A 62 -3.28 -2.98 -13.72
N PRO A 63 -3.31 -4.29 -13.96
CA PRO A 63 -2.91 -5.26 -12.97
C PRO A 63 -1.39 -5.28 -12.88
N CYS A 64 -0.84 -5.29 -11.66
CA CYS A 64 0.62 -5.32 -11.50
C CYS A 64 1.06 -5.95 -10.19
N ARG A 65 2.38 -6.13 -10.08
CA ARG A 65 3.04 -6.45 -8.81
C ARG A 65 3.85 -5.23 -8.41
N LEU A 66 3.54 -4.68 -7.25
CA LEU A 66 4.28 -3.55 -6.72
C LEU A 66 5.27 -4.03 -5.68
N SER A 67 6.51 -3.58 -5.79
CA SER A 67 7.54 -3.81 -4.78
C SER A 67 7.32 -2.87 -3.59
N ALA A 68 7.69 -3.33 -2.39
CA ALA A 68 7.70 -2.51 -1.18
C ALA A 68 8.52 -1.22 -1.36
N MET A 69 9.60 -1.26 -2.15
CA MET A 69 10.41 -0.06 -2.43
C MET A 69 9.63 0.99 -3.23
N GLN A 70 8.83 0.56 -4.22
CA GLN A 70 8.03 1.46 -5.04
C GLN A 70 6.90 2.10 -4.22
N LEU A 71 6.25 1.30 -3.36
CA LEU A 71 5.23 1.80 -2.44
C LEU A 71 5.82 2.79 -1.44
N SER A 72 6.98 2.48 -0.85
CA SER A 72 7.67 3.39 0.06
C SER A 72 8.12 4.69 -0.62
N ALA A 73 8.55 4.63 -1.89
CA ALA A 73 8.92 5.80 -2.66
C ALA A 73 7.71 6.71 -2.92
N ALA A 74 6.58 6.13 -3.33
CA ALA A 74 5.33 6.86 -3.51
C ALA A 74 4.82 7.46 -2.20
N GLU A 75 4.83 6.71 -1.10
CA GLU A 75 4.44 7.18 0.23
C GLU A 75 5.34 8.34 0.71
N THR A 76 6.65 8.25 0.49
CA THR A 76 7.60 9.31 0.85
C THR A 76 7.31 10.60 0.09
N VAL A 77 6.97 10.51 -1.20
CA VAL A 77 6.59 11.67 -2.01
C VAL A 77 5.31 12.31 -1.49
N LEU A 78 4.29 11.50 -1.17
CA LEU A 78 3.04 11.98 -0.59
C LEU A 78 3.29 12.71 0.74
N LYS A 79 4.01 12.08 1.68
CA LYS A 79 4.33 12.69 2.97
C LYS A 79 5.11 13.99 2.84
N ARG A 80 6.05 14.09 1.88
CA ARG A 80 6.82 15.32 1.64
C ARG A 80 5.93 16.47 1.15
N LYS A 81 5.00 16.19 0.23
CA LYS A 81 4.11 17.22 -0.31
C LYS A 81 3.03 17.63 0.69
N LEU A 82 2.45 16.66 1.39
CA LEU A 82 1.38 16.90 2.34
C LEU A 82 1.86 17.49 3.67
N LYS A 83 3.17 17.51 3.95
CA LYS A 83 3.74 18.14 5.15
C LYS A 83 3.31 19.60 5.36
N VAL A 84 3.02 20.33 4.27
CA VAL A 84 2.56 21.73 4.32
C VAL A 84 1.13 21.82 4.89
N VAL A 85 0.29 20.82 4.61
CA VAL A 85 -1.10 20.74 5.07
C VAL A 85 -1.12 20.11 6.47
N ARG A 86 -1.32 20.93 7.50
CA ARG A 86 -1.45 20.45 8.88
C ARG A 86 -2.70 19.57 9.01
N GLY A 87 -2.57 18.46 9.73
CA GLY A 87 -3.65 17.50 9.94
C GLY A 87 -3.85 16.47 8.81
N SER A 88 -3.06 16.56 7.72
CA SER A 88 -3.13 15.58 6.64
C SER A 88 -2.55 14.21 7.05
N GLN A 89 -3.21 13.15 6.62
CA GLN A 89 -2.80 11.77 6.84
C GLN A 89 -2.81 11.00 5.52
N VAL A 90 -1.83 10.12 5.36
CA VAL A 90 -1.70 9.25 4.19
C VAL A 90 -2.01 7.82 4.60
N PHE A 91 -2.98 7.22 3.95
CA PHE A 91 -3.36 5.82 4.14
C PHE A 91 -2.86 4.98 2.97
N MET A 92 -2.09 3.93 3.27
CA MET A 92 -1.72 2.92 2.28
C MET A 92 -2.73 1.77 2.34
N ARG A 93 -3.45 1.53 1.25
CA ARG A 93 -4.54 0.54 1.17
C ARG A 93 -4.07 -0.85 0.74
N VAL A 94 -2.84 -0.96 0.27
CA VAL A 94 -2.19 -2.21 -0.12
C VAL A 94 -0.97 -2.46 0.76
N PHE A 95 -0.74 -3.72 1.14
CA PHE A 95 0.40 -4.11 1.95
C PHE A 95 1.23 -5.17 1.22
N PRO A 96 2.57 -5.06 1.18
CA PRO A 96 3.43 -6.05 0.53
C PRO A 96 3.63 -7.26 1.44
N ASP A 97 2.84 -8.30 1.18
CA ASP A 97 2.75 -9.54 1.95
C ASP A 97 3.46 -10.74 1.27
N VAL A 98 3.85 -10.61 0.00
CA VAL A 98 4.42 -11.71 -0.79
C VAL A 98 5.95 -11.63 -0.78
N PRO A 99 6.65 -12.67 -0.27
CA PRO A 99 8.11 -12.69 -0.33
C PRO A 99 8.57 -13.10 -1.73
N VAL A 100 9.34 -12.23 -2.39
CA VAL A 100 9.95 -12.49 -3.70
C VAL A 100 11.36 -13.00 -3.49
N CYS A 101 11.66 -14.14 -4.11
CA CYS A 101 13.00 -14.71 -4.12
C CYS A 101 13.54 -14.69 -5.54
N VAL A 102 14.77 -14.20 -5.69
CA VAL A 102 15.46 -14.12 -6.98
C VAL A 102 16.74 -14.94 -6.89
N LYS A 103 17.06 -15.59 -8.00
CA LYS A 103 18.30 -16.32 -8.17
C LYS A 103 19.29 -15.37 -8.87
N GLY A 104 20.53 -15.32 -8.40
CA GLY A 104 21.55 -14.45 -8.97
C GLY A 104 21.75 -14.71 -10.46
N ASN A 105 21.89 -13.63 -11.23
CA ASN A 105 22.00 -13.67 -12.69
C ASN A 105 23.25 -14.44 -13.16
N GLU A 106 24.29 -14.48 -12.33
CA GLU A 106 25.53 -15.21 -12.53
C GLU A 106 25.37 -16.74 -12.45
N THR A 107 24.29 -17.22 -11.84
CA THR A 107 24.10 -18.66 -11.60
C THR A 107 23.21 -19.32 -12.66
N ARG A 108 23.66 -20.48 -13.18
CA ARG A 108 22.88 -21.27 -14.17
C ARG A 108 21.57 -21.80 -13.60
N MET A 109 20.62 -22.16 -14.47
CA MET A 109 19.33 -22.76 -14.10
C MET A 109 19.48 -24.06 -13.27
N GLY A 110 18.45 -24.44 -12.50
CA GLY A 110 18.48 -25.60 -11.60
C GLY A 110 18.93 -25.27 -10.17
N LYS A 111 19.47 -26.25 -9.42
CA LYS A 111 20.01 -26.09 -8.04
C LYS A 111 19.05 -25.46 -7.01
N GLY A 112 17.75 -25.61 -7.22
CA GLY A 112 16.71 -25.09 -6.32
C GLY A 112 16.45 -23.59 -6.46
N LYS A 113 15.77 -23.05 -5.45
CA LYS A 113 15.23 -21.68 -5.46
C LYS A 113 16.16 -20.67 -4.79
N GLY A 114 16.26 -19.47 -5.38
CA GLY A 114 17.06 -18.36 -4.88
C GLY A 114 16.73 -17.86 -3.47
N THR A 115 17.46 -16.85 -3.04
CA THR A 115 17.35 -16.20 -1.74
C THR A 115 16.22 -15.16 -1.74
N PHE A 116 15.74 -14.78 -0.56
CA PHE A 116 14.75 -13.70 -0.42
C PHE A 116 15.41 -12.36 -0.73
N GLU A 117 14.73 -11.51 -1.51
CA GLU A 117 15.25 -10.20 -1.90
C GLU A 117 14.34 -9.07 -1.40
N PHE A 118 13.05 -9.10 -1.73
CA PHE A 118 12.11 -8.04 -1.35
C PHE A 118 10.67 -8.54 -1.17
N TRP A 119 9.86 -7.70 -0.53
CA TRP A 119 8.41 -7.89 -0.40
C TRP A 119 7.68 -7.22 -1.56
N ALA A 120 6.65 -7.88 -2.06
CA ALA A 120 5.76 -7.33 -3.09
C ALA A 120 4.30 -7.57 -2.74
N CYS A 121 3.40 -6.78 -3.32
CA CYS A 121 1.96 -7.04 -3.29
C CYS A 121 1.44 -7.35 -4.70
N ARG A 122 0.36 -8.13 -4.77
CA ARG A 122 -0.37 -8.39 -6.01
C ARG A 122 -1.56 -7.44 -6.07
N VAL A 123 -1.57 -6.55 -7.06
CA VAL A 123 -2.61 -5.53 -7.15
C VAL A 123 -3.48 -5.78 -8.38
N PRO A 124 -4.77 -6.11 -8.20
CA PRO A 124 -5.71 -6.23 -9.31
C PRO A 124 -6.02 -4.85 -9.93
N VAL A 125 -6.69 -4.88 -11.08
CA VAL A 125 -7.18 -3.65 -11.73
C VAL A 125 -8.23 -2.98 -10.84
N GLY A 126 -8.23 -1.65 -10.79
CA GLY A 126 -9.22 -0.87 -10.06
C GLY A 126 -8.96 -0.79 -8.56
N ARG A 127 -7.88 -1.40 -8.03
CA ARG A 127 -7.59 -1.34 -6.59
C ARG A 127 -7.07 0.04 -6.21
N VAL A 128 -7.53 0.57 -5.08
CA VAL A 128 -6.97 1.79 -4.49
C VAL A 128 -5.65 1.49 -3.80
N LEU A 129 -4.62 2.28 -4.08
CA LEU A 129 -3.27 2.14 -3.53
C LEU A 129 -3.04 3.04 -2.32
N PHE A 130 -3.34 4.33 -2.50
CA PHE A 130 -3.13 5.38 -1.51
C PHE A 130 -4.40 6.20 -1.37
N GLU A 131 -4.66 6.66 -0.15
CA GLU A 131 -5.69 7.63 0.15
C GLU A 131 -5.09 8.78 0.95
N ILE A 132 -5.58 9.99 0.70
CA ILE A 132 -5.26 11.17 1.47
C ILE A 132 -6.51 11.53 2.26
N GLY A 133 -6.37 11.56 3.57
CA GLY A 133 -7.38 12.07 4.49
C GLY A 133 -6.79 13.09 5.44
N GLY A 134 -7.57 13.47 6.43
CA GLY A 134 -7.20 14.48 7.42
C GLY A 134 -8.40 15.37 7.71
N HIS A 135 -8.69 15.55 9.00
CA HIS A 135 -9.62 16.57 9.45
C HIS A 135 -8.95 17.90 9.25
N VAL A 136 -9.35 18.62 8.21
CA VAL A 136 -8.94 19.98 8.02
C VAL A 136 -10.03 20.84 8.66
N GLU A 137 -9.77 21.39 9.84
CA GLU A 137 -10.33 22.70 10.18
C GLU A 137 -9.65 23.70 9.24
N VAL A 138 -10.14 23.75 8.01
CA VAL A 138 -9.53 24.61 7.02
C VAL A 138 -9.98 26.02 7.35
N ARG A 139 -9.02 26.94 7.54
CA ARG A 139 -9.34 28.37 7.40
C ARG A 139 -10.11 28.53 6.08
N PRO A 140 -11.34 29.07 6.10
CA PRO A 140 -12.28 28.98 4.98
C PRO A 140 -11.76 29.58 3.66
N GLU A 141 -10.75 30.46 3.73
CA GLU A 141 -10.16 31.16 2.59
C GLU A 141 -9.15 30.33 1.79
N VAL A 142 -8.43 29.38 2.41
CA VAL A 142 -7.38 28.57 1.73
C VAL A 142 -7.90 27.21 1.25
N ALA A 143 -9.09 26.84 1.73
CA ALA A 143 -9.65 25.50 1.64
C ALA A 143 -10.09 25.08 0.24
N LYS A 144 -10.82 25.96 -0.43
CA LYS A 144 -11.62 25.57 -1.59
C LYS A 144 -10.81 25.48 -2.87
N GLU A 145 -9.76 26.30 -3.05
CA GLU A 145 -8.90 26.25 -4.23
C GLU A 145 -7.52 25.63 -3.98
N GLY A 146 -6.86 25.97 -2.87
CA GLY A 146 -5.49 25.49 -2.60
C GLY A 146 -5.40 23.99 -2.29
N THR A 147 -6.35 23.48 -1.49
CA THR A 147 -6.30 22.08 -0.98
C THR A 147 -6.59 21.06 -2.08
N LEU A 148 -7.46 21.40 -3.04
CA LEU A 148 -7.75 20.57 -4.21
C LEU A 148 -6.52 20.44 -5.12
N ASN A 149 -5.83 21.56 -5.38
CA ASN A 149 -4.66 21.59 -6.25
C ASN A 149 -3.47 20.82 -5.66
N GLU A 150 -3.21 20.95 -4.35
CA GLU A 150 -2.08 20.29 -3.69
C GLU A 150 -2.26 18.78 -3.57
N SER A 151 -3.46 18.31 -3.19
CA SER A 151 -3.75 16.87 -3.07
C SER A 151 -3.66 16.18 -4.43
N HIS A 152 -4.19 16.83 -5.47
CA HIS A 152 -4.10 16.36 -6.84
C HIS A 152 -2.64 16.30 -7.33
N LEU A 153 -1.85 17.34 -7.07
CA LEU A 153 -0.43 17.38 -7.42
C LEU A 153 0.37 16.32 -6.68
N ALA A 154 0.12 16.12 -5.38
CA ALA A 154 0.80 15.09 -4.58
C ALA A 154 0.54 13.68 -5.14
N LEU A 155 -0.72 13.36 -5.47
CA LEU A 155 -1.09 12.07 -6.04
C LEU A 155 -0.52 11.88 -7.45
N ARG A 156 -0.45 12.94 -8.25
CA ARG A 156 0.21 12.92 -9.57
C ARG A 156 1.71 12.61 -9.46
N LEU A 157 2.41 13.23 -8.50
CA LEU A 157 3.82 12.95 -8.26
C LEU A 157 4.05 11.54 -7.72
N ALA A 158 3.15 11.03 -6.88
CA ALA A 158 3.18 9.66 -6.42
C ALA A 158 2.94 8.66 -7.55
N ALA A 159 2.00 8.95 -8.45
CA ALA A 159 1.73 8.16 -9.65
C ALA A 159 2.99 8.00 -10.51
N ALA A 160 3.78 9.06 -10.68
CA ALA A 160 5.03 9.02 -11.44
C ALA A 160 6.11 8.09 -10.83
N LYS A 161 5.99 7.70 -9.55
CA LYS A 161 6.89 6.73 -8.91
C LYS A 161 6.44 5.28 -9.10
N LEU A 162 5.21 5.06 -9.54
CA LEU A 162 4.67 3.73 -9.75
C LEU A 162 4.89 3.27 -11.19
N PRO A 163 5.12 1.98 -11.43
CA PRO A 163 5.38 1.43 -12.77
C PRO A 163 4.10 1.25 -13.61
N ILE A 164 2.96 1.80 -13.18
CA ILE A 164 1.64 1.56 -13.80
C ILE A 164 0.88 2.86 -14.02
N ARG A 165 -0.09 2.81 -14.94
CA ARG A 165 -1.09 3.85 -15.07
C ARG A 165 -2.05 3.82 -13.89
N THR A 166 -2.29 4.99 -13.34
CA THR A 166 -3.20 5.21 -12.22
C THR A 166 -4.19 6.32 -12.54
N GLU A 167 -5.26 6.37 -11.76
CA GLU A 167 -6.32 7.35 -11.86
C GLU A 167 -6.52 8.00 -10.49
N PHE A 168 -6.79 9.30 -10.50
CA PHE A 168 -7.21 10.04 -9.32
C PHE A 168 -8.70 9.78 -9.05
N ILE A 169 -9.03 9.46 -7.81
CA ILE A 169 -10.41 9.17 -7.40
C ILE A 169 -10.82 10.03 -6.21
N THR A 170 -12.11 10.33 -6.14
CA THR A 170 -12.78 11.01 -5.01
C THR A 170 -13.86 10.08 -4.45
N ALA A 171 -14.41 10.39 -3.28
CA ALA A 171 -15.53 9.65 -2.70
C ALA A 171 -16.76 9.52 -3.64
N SER A 172 -16.99 10.51 -4.53
CA SER A 172 -18.06 10.47 -5.53
C SER A 172 -17.76 9.56 -6.73
N THR A 173 -16.51 9.16 -6.92
CA THR A 173 -16.12 8.37 -8.09
C THR A 173 -16.69 6.95 -7.96
N PRO A 174 -17.40 6.45 -8.99
CA PRO A 174 -17.95 5.10 -8.98
C PRO A 174 -16.88 4.02 -8.80
N PRO A 175 -17.26 2.86 -8.24
CA PRO A 175 -16.42 1.68 -8.24
C PRO A 175 -16.01 1.27 -9.66
N ARG A 176 -14.87 0.58 -9.77
CA ARG A 176 -14.42 -0.01 -11.04
C ARG A 176 -14.55 -1.51 -11.00
N LEU A 177 -15.07 -2.07 -12.09
CA LEU A 177 -15.05 -3.49 -12.35
C LEU A 177 -14.12 -3.79 -13.53
N GLY A 178 -12.88 -4.17 -13.19
CA GLY A 178 -11.85 -4.37 -14.22
C GLY A 178 -11.60 -3.06 -14.99
N ARG A 179 -11.84 -3.08 -16.30
CA ARG A 179 -11.70 -1.87 -17.16
C ARG A 179 -12.96 -1.01 -17.18
N GLU A 180 -14.10 -1.57 -16.82
CA GLU A 180 -15.38 -0.88 -16.83
C GLU A 180 -15.60 -0.09 -15.55
N VAL A 181 -16.35 1.00 -15.68
CA VAL A 181 -16.74 1.87 -14.58
C VAL A 181 -18.23 1.61 -14.35
N ASP A 182 -18.56 0.96 -13.24
CA ASP A 182 -19.94 0.58 -12.95
C ASP A 182 -20.70 1.79 -12.38
N VAL A 183 -21.28 2.59 -13.28
CA VAL A 183 -22.10 3.77 -12.93
C VAL A 183 -23.35 3.39 -12.14
N ASN A 184 -23.91 2.19 -12.37
CA ASN A 184 -25.16 1.71 -11.75
C ASN A 184 -25.00 1.25 -10.29
N LEU A 185 -23.76 0.95 -9.84
CA LEU A 185 -23.46 0.54 -8.46
C LEU A 185 -23.13 1.74 -7.54
N ALA A 186 -22.92 2.93 -8.10
CA ALA A 186 -22.59 4.13 -7.34
C ALA A 186 -23.75 4.61 -6.44
N SER A 187 -24.99 4.31 -6.82
CA SER A 187 -26.21 4.68 -6.09
C SER A 187 -26.44 3.87 -4.81
N ALA A 188 -25.73 2.74 -4.63
CA ALA A 188 -25.91 1.82 -3.51
C ALA A 188 -24.87 1.97 -2.39
N LEU A 189 -23.91 2.91 -2.51
CA LEU A 189 -22.87 3.12 -1.50
C LEU A 189 -23.38 4.06 -0.39
N PRO A 190 -23.18 3.71 0.90
CA PRO A 190 -23.55 4.58 1.99
C PRO A 190 -22.72 5.85 1.91
N SER A 191 -23.36 6.97 1.60
CA SER A 191 -22.75 8.29 1.70
C SER A 191 -22.31 8.45 3.16
N ILE A 192 -21.02 8.67 3.39
CA ILE A 192 -20.52 9.12 4.69
C ILE A 192 -21.22 10.47 4.93
N LYS A 193 -22.26 10.47 5.76
CA LYS A 193 -22.79 11.71 6.32
C LYS A 193 -21.64 12.32 7.09
N ALA A 194 -21.15 13.47 6.63
CA ALA A 194 -20.33 14.33 7.45
C ALA A 194 -21.24 14.77 8.60
N GLU A 195 -21.15 14.08 9.73
CA GLU A 195 -21.69 14.59 10.98
C GLU A 195 -20.86 15.84 11.33
N SER A 196 -21.56 16.97 11.27
CA SER A 196 -21.13 18.31 11.64
C SER A 196 -20.78 18.41 13.11
#